data_AF-A0A935VJJ5-F1
#
_entry.id   AF-A0A935VJJ5-F1
#
_cell.length_a   1.000
_cell.length_b   1.000
_cell.length_c   1.000
_cell.angle_alpha   90.00
_cell.angle_beta   90.00
_cell.angle_gamma   90.00
#
_symmetry.space_group_name_H-M   'P 1'
#
loop_
_entity.id
_entity.type
_entity.pdbx_description
1 polymer ?
#
loop_
_entity_poly.entity_id
_entity_poly.type
_entity_poly.pdbx_seq_one_letter_code
_entity_poly.pdbx_strand_id
1 'polypeptide(L)'
;MDNNKINLMGLVNKAVEWKKPLLVCTLTATFIAAIISFMIAPQYKSTATVFPTRQFSVSKLIIEQNVGNQEDYNMLGDEDDAEKAVQILTSETLKTLVADKFNLWERWSISKDKFAYHNLRLKWDNMVKIKRTDYNSIKVEAYDYTANGAAEICNGILAYCDTVRYHMTIDMAEKAFSIVKDEYESTIANMNEMEDSLQALRNLGILDYKEDVEAYKKAMQKHLKKVIAQLQKF
;
A
#
# COMPACT_ATOMS: atom_id res chain seq x y z
N MET A 1 -16.27 6.95 69.90
CA MET A 1 -16.41 6.98 68.43
C MET A 1 -16.20 8.42 68.02
N ASP A 2 -14.94 8.84 67.86
CA ASP A 2 -14.65 10.22 67.50
C ASP A 2 -14.90 10.41 66.01
N ASN A 3 -16.01 11.09 65.72
CA ASN A 3 -16.32 11.66 64.43
C ASN A 3 -15.27 12.74 64.11
N ASN A 4 -14.09 12.33 63.65
CA ASN A 4 -13.16 13.20 62.94
C ASN A 4 -13.82 13.58 61.61
N LYS A 5 -14.72 14.56 61.66
CA LYS A 5 -15.11 15.33 60.48
C LYS A 5 -13.81 15.88 59.90
N ILE A 6 -13.40 15.34 58.76
CA ILE A 6 -12.25 15.82 57.99
C ILE A 6 -12.49 17.30 57.74
N ASN A 7 -11.81 18.15 58.50
CA ASN A 7 -11.99 19.59 58.47
C ASN A 7 -10.85 20.16 57.61
N LEU A 8 -11.19 20.95 56.58
CA LEU A 8 -10.22 21.47 55.59
C LEU A 8 -9.06 22.20 56.29
N MET A 9 -9.38 22.98 57.32
CA MET A 9 -8.40 23.73 58.12
C MET A 9 -7.40 22.81 58.86
N GLY A 10 -7.86 21.64 59.32
CA GLY A 10 -7.03 20.66 60.03
C GLY A 10 -6.07 19.91 59.10
N LEU A 11 -6.49 19.65 57.86
CA LEU A 11 -5.61 19.07 56.83
C LEU A 11 -4.50 20.03 56.42
N VAL A 12 -4.82 21.31 56.24
CA VAL A 12 -3.84 22.34 55.86
C VAL A 12 -2.81 22.53 56.98
N ASN A 13 -3.24 22.63 58.24
CA ASN A 13 -2.31 22.76 59.37
C ASN A 13 -1.37 21.53 59.46
N LYS A 14 -1.89 20.32 59.26
CA LYS A 14 -1.09 19.10 59.28
C LYS A 14 -0.09 19.01 58.11
N ALA A 15 -0.47 19.50 56.92
CA ALA A 15 0.44 19.61 55.78
C ALA A 15 1.59 20.61 56.03
N VAL A 16 1.31 21.72 56.72
CA VAL A 16 2.33 22.72 57.11
C VAL A 16 3.27 22.18 58.19
N GLU A 17 2.76 21.42 59.17
CA GLU A 17 3.60 20.72 60.15
C GLU A 17 4.55 19.72 59.48
N TRP A 18 4.05 19.01 58.45
CA TRP A 18 4.80 18.00 57.70
C TRP A 18 5.55 18.58 56.49
N LYS A 19 5.77 19.89 56.44
CA LYS A 19 6.42 20.56 55.29
C LYS A 19 7.81 20.01 54.95
N LYS A 20 8.60 19.58 55.95
CA LYS A 20 9.95 19.04 55.74
C LYS A 20 9.93 17.68 55.02
N PRO A 21 9.21 16.64 55.51
CA PRO A 21 9.12 15.38 54.78
C PRO A 21 8.40 15.52 53.43
N LEU A 22 7.38 16.40 53.31
CA LEU A 22 6.75 16.71 52.02
C LEU A 22 7.75 17.30 51.02
N LEU A 23 8.55 18.28 51.45
CA LEU A 23 9.55 18.93 50.60
C LEU A 23 10.65 17.96 50.17
N VAL A 24 11.14 17.10 51.08
CA VAL A 24 12.13 16.08 50.72
C VAL A 24 11.55 15.09 49.71
N CYS A 25 10.33 14.61 49.94
CA CYS A 25 9.65 13.69 49.01
C CYS A 25 9.48 14.31 47.62
N THR A 26 8.96 15.54 47.51
CA THR A 26 8.78 16.20 46.22
C THR A 26 10.09 16.49 45.50
N LEU A 27 11.14 16.87 46.24
CA LEU A 27 12.46 17.14 45.66
C LEU A 27 13.13 15.85 45.16
N THR A 28 13.01 14.74 45.91
CA THR A 28 13.48 13.43 45.43
C THR A 28 12.70 12.94 44.21
N ALA A 29 11.37 13.08 44.20
CA ALA A 29 10.55 12.71 43.06
C ALA A 29 10.89 13.55 41.81
N THR A 30 11.12 14.86 41.98
CA THR A 30 11.53 15.77 40.90
C THR A 30 12.89 15.36 40.33
N PHE A 31 13.84 15.02 41.20
CA PHE A 31 15.17 14.59 40.78
C PHE A 31 15.13 13.27 40.00
N ILE A 32 14.38 12.28 40.47
CA ILE A 32 14.19 11.00 39.77
C ILE A 32 13.49 11.23 38.43
N ALA A 33 12.44 12.06 38.39
CA ALA A 33 11.73 12.39 37.15
C ALA A 33 12.63 13.10 36.13
N ALA A 34 13.49 14.01 36.57
CA ALA A 34 14.46 14.68 35.71
C ALA A 34 15.43 13.68 35.08
N ILE A 35 16.02 12.77 35.87
CA ILE A 35 16.93 11.73 35.36
C ILE A 35 16.23 10.88 34.29
N ILE A 36 15.01 10.40 34.59
CA ILE A 36 14.23 9.59 33.65
C ILE A 36 13.93 10.39 32.37
N SER A 37 13.57 11.67 32.50
CA SER A 37 13.29 12.54 31.35
C SER A 37 14.48 12.70 30.41
N PHE A 38 15.71 12.74 30.95
CA PHE A 38 16.93 12.82 30.12
C PHE A 38 17.32 11.48 29.49
N MET A 39 16.84 10.34 30.02
CA MET A 39 17.09 9.02 29.41
C MET A 39 16.16 8.71 28.24
N ILE A 40 15.00 9.37 28.15
CA ILE A 40 14.05 9.17 27.04
C ILE A 40 14.56 9.92 25.80
N ALA A 41 14.85 9.19 24.73
CA ALA A 41 15.27 9.78 23.47
C ALA A 41 14.16 10.67 22.88
N PRO A 42 14.46 11.91 22.42
CA PRO A 42 13.47 12.74 21.77
C PRO A 42 12.98 12.06 20.49
N GLN A 43 11.67 12.10 20.26
CA GLN A 43 11.05 11.61 19.03
C GLN A 43 10.43 12.77 18.27
N TYR A 44 10.72 12.84 16.98
CA TYR A 44 10.21 13.85 16.07
C TYR A 44 9.15 13.23 15.18
N LYS A 45 8.08 13.97 14.92
CA LYS A 45 6.98 13.55 14.07
C LYS A 45 6.96 14.40 12.80
N SER A 46 6.97 13.73 11.64
CA SER A 46 6.63 14.33 10.36
C SER A 46 5.25 13.87 9.92
N THR A 47 4.55 14.70 9.15
CA THR A 47 3.21 14.39 8.65
C THR A 47 3.07 14.88 7.22
N ALA A 48 2.63 14.00 6.33
CA ALA A 48 2.25 14.32 4.98
C ALA A 48 0.78 13.95 4.74
N THR A 49 0.10 14.71 3.91
CA THR A 49 -1.29 14.46 3.52
C THR A 49 -1.38 14.52 2.02
N VAL A 50 -1.88 13.44 1.41
CA VAL A 50 -1.99 13.29 -0.04
C VAL A 50 -3.39 12.87 -0.40
N PHE A 51 -3.82 13.27 -1.60
CA PHE A 51 -5.06 12.77 -2.17
C PHE A 51 -4.73 11.71 -3.22
N PRO A 52 -5.35 10.52 -3.15
CA PRO A 52 -5.24 9.56 -4.23
C PRO A 52 -5.85 10.16 -5.50
N THR A 53 -5.35 9.75 -6.65
CA THR A 53 -5.98 10.05 -7.95
C THR A 53 -6.79 8.84 -8.39
N ARG A 54 -7.89 9.06 -9.12
CA ARG A 54 -8.61 7.95 -9.76
C ARG A 54 -7.70 7.18 -10.71
N GLN A 55 -7.89 5.86 -10.79
CA GLN A 55 -7.14 5.00 -11.70
C GLN A 55 -7.96 4.70 -12.95
N PHE A 56 -7.40 4.99 -14.13
CA PHE A 56 -8.00 4.68 -15.42
C PHE A 56 -7.02 3.87 -16.26
N SER A 57 -7.52 2.92 -17.07
CA SER A 57 -6.64 2.26 -18.05
C SER A 57 -6.40 3.22 -19.22
N VAL A 58 -5.12 3.50 -19.52
CA VAL A 58 -4.71 4.40 -20.61
C VAL A 58 -5.32 3.95 -21.95
N SER A 59 -5.45 2.64 -22.16
CA SER A 59 -6.09 2.05 -23.32
C SER A 59 -7.58 2.41 -23.43
N LYS A 60 -8.33 2.42 -22.31
CA LYS A 60 -9.74 2.85 -22.30
C LYS A 60 -9.86 4.35 -22.59
N LEU A 61 -8.96 5.17 -22.03
CA LEU A 61 -8.92 6.62 -22.25
C LEU A 61 -8.69 7.03 -23.72
N ILE A 62 -7.89 6.28 -24.46
CA ILE A 62 -7.55 6.58 -25.86
C ILE A 62 -8.56 5.96 -26.85
N ILE A 63 -9.10 4.78 -26.53
CA ILE A 63 -9.90 3.98 -27.47
C ILE A 63 -11.40 4.27 -27.34
N GLU A 64 -11.92 4.51 -26.13
CA GLU A 64 -13.32 4.86 -25.93
C GLU A 64 -13.52 6.38 -25.99
N GLN A 65 -13.65 6.92 -27.19
CA GLN A 65 -14.20 8.27 -27.40
C GLN A 65 -15.72 8.26 -27.16
N ASN A 66 -16.16 7.95 -25.94
CA ASN A 66 -17.57 8.11 -25.57
C ASN A 66 -17.81 9.61 -25.28
N VAL A 67 -18.33 10.34 -26.26
CA VAL A 67 -18.57 11.80 -26.28
C VAL A 67 -19.59 12.30 -25.21
N GLY A 68 -20.03 11.46 -24.27
CA GLY A 68 -20.99 11.84 -23.22
C GLY A 68 -20.76 11.26 -21.82
N ASN A 69 -19.83 10.31 -21.65
CA ASN A 69 -19.47 9.68 -20.36
C ASN A 69 -17.94 9.71 -20.15
N GLN A 70 -17.30 10.81 -20.54
CA GLN A 70 -15.90 11.04 -20.19
C GLN A 70 -15.85 11.37 -18.69
N GLU A 71 -15.49 10.37 -17.88
CA GLU A 71 -15.06 10.58 -16.50
C GLU A 71 -13.95 11.65 -16.50
N ASP A 72 -14.11 12.67 -15.66
CA ASP A 72 -13.18 13.79 -15.59
C ASP A 72 -11.85 13.31 -14.98
N TYR A 73 -10.84 13.19 -15.84
CA TYR A 73 -9.58 12.49 -15.54
C TYR A 73 -8.70 13.21 -14.51
N ASN A 74 -9.00 14.48 -14.21
CA ASN A 74 -8.31 15.26 -13.18
C ASN A 74 -8.97 15.15 -11.79
N MET A 75 -10.00 14.31 -11.64
CA MET A 75 -10.66 14.13 -10.35
C MET A 75 -9.80 13.37 -9.35
N LEU A 76 -9.89 13.82 -8.10
CA LEU A 76 -9.37 13.09 -6.95
C LEU A 76 -10.10 11.75 -6.81
N GLY A 77 -9.40 10.77 -6.25
CA GLY A 77 -9.92 9.44 -5.98
C GLY A 77 -11.09 9.46 -5.01
N ASP A 78 -12.01 8.53 -5.21
CA ASP A 78 -13.13 8.32 -4.30
C ASP A 78 -12.66 7.52 -3.06
N GLU A 79 -13.60 7.17 -2.18
CA GLU A 79 -13.31 6.40 -0.96
C GLU A 79 -12.63 5.06 -1.26
N ASP A 80 -13.08 4.35 -2.30
CA ASP A 80 -12.49 3.07 -2.72
C ASP A 80 -11.05 3.22 -3.20
N ASP A 81 -10.71 4.31 -3.89
CA ASP A 81 -9.36 4.56 -4.38
C ASP A 81 -8.43 4.93 -3.23
N ALA A 82 -8.93 5.69 -2.25
CA ALA A 82 -8.21 5.97 -1.01
C ALA A 82 -7.90 4.67 -0.24
N GLU A 83 -8.87 3.77 -0.13
CA GLU A 83 -8.69 2.49 0.57
C GLU A 83 -7.64 1.61 -0.14
N LYS A 84 -7.71 1.47 -1.46
CA LYS A 84 -6.69 0.76 -2.25
C LYS A 84 -5.30 1.36 -2.06
N ALA A 85 -5.19 2.69 -2.09
CA ALA A 85 -3.92 3.37 -1.88
C ALA A 85 -3.38 3.14 -0.45
N VAL A 86 -4.23 3.16 0.58
CA VAL A 86 -3.85 2.82 1.96
C VAL A 86 -3.32 1.39 2.05
N GLN A 87 -3.92 0.44 1.34
CA GLN A 87 -3.44 -0.96 1.31
C GLN A 87 -2.04 -1.07 0.71
N ILE A 88 -1.76 -0.37 -0.41
CA ILE A 88 -0.42 -0.34 -1.01
C ILE A 88 0.58 0.32 -0.06
N LEU A 89 0.20 1.44 0.56
CA LEU A 89 1.03 2.16 1.54
C LEU A 89 1.33 1.34 2.80
N THR A 90 0.48 0.37 3.12
CA THR A 90 0.65 -0.51 4.29
C THR A 90 1.29 -1.86 3.93
N SER A 91 1.62 -2.08 2.65
CA SER A 91 2.21 -3.34 2.16
C SER A 91 3.59 -3.61 2.74
N GLU A 92 3.91 -4.88 2.97
CA GLU A 92 5.21 -5.31 3.49
C GLU A 92 6.36 -5.01 2.51
N THR A 93 6.08 -5.07 1.21
CA THR A 93 7.01 -4.68 0.15
C THR A 93 7.45 -3.23 0.30
N LEU A 94 6.51 -2.30 0.54
CA LEU A 94 6.83 -0.90 0.75
C LEU A 94 7.62 -0.70 2.05
N LYS A 95 7.20 -1.34 3.15
CA LYS A 95 7.91 -1.26 4.45
C LYS A 95 9.38 -1.66 4.31
N THR A 96 9.62 -2.79 3.65
CA THR A 96 10.98 -3.32 3.44
C THR A 96 11.79 -2.41 2.51
N LEU A 97 11.20 -1.98 1.39
CA LEU A 97 11.86 -1.08 0.44
C LEU A 97 12.28 0.24 1.09
N VAL A 98 11.38 0.87 1.86
CA VAL A 98 11.70 2.11 2.58
C VAL A 98 12.75 1.85 3.66
N ALA A 99 12.64 0.75 4.40
CA ALA A 99 13.62 0.38 5.41
C ALA A 99 15.03 0.20 4.84
N ASP A 100 15.15 -0.42 3.68
CA ASP A 100 16.42 -0.60 2.97
C ASP A 100 16.97 0.72 2.45
N LYS A 101 16.12 1.55 1.82
CA LYS A 101 16.55 2.81 1.18
C LYS A 101 17.06 3.86 2.16
N PHE A 102 16.47 3.94 3.35
CA PHE A 102 16.87 4.90 4.39
C PHE A 102 17.73 4.28 5.50
N ASN A 103 18.19 3.04 5.31
CA ASN A 103 18.98 2.27 6.28
C ASN A 103 18.34 2.28 7.68
N LEU A 104 17.03 2.04 7.73
CA LEU A 104 16.26 2.07 8.99
C LEU A 104 16.64 0.92 9.93
N TRP A 105 17.22 -0.15 9.38
CA TRP A 105 17.76 -1.27 10.15
C TRP A 105 18.77 -0.80 11.20
N GLU A 106 19.73 0.03 10.80
CA GLU A 106 20.73 0.57 11.72
C GLU A 106 20.15 1.70 12.55
N ARG A 107 19.41 2.62 11.92
CA ARG A 107 18.84 3.80 12.58
C ARG A 107 17.89 3.45 13.72
N TRP A 108 17.14 2.36 13.58
CA TRP A 108 16.20 1.88 14.59
C TRP A 108 16.76 0.73 15.44
N SER A 109 18.06 0.43 15.30
CA SER A 109 18.77 -0.62 16.03
C SER A 109 18.09 -2.00 15.92
N ILE A 110 17.65 -2.36 14.72
CA ILE A 110 17.04 -3.66 14.42
C ILE A 110 18.15 -4.65 14.05
N SER A 111 18.28 -5.72 14.82
CA SER A 111 19.21 -6.81 14.51
C SER A 111 18.83 -7.52 13.22
N LYS A 112 19.81 -7.80 12.37
CA LYS A 112 19.64 -8.66 11.17
C LYS A 112 19.75 -10.14 11.54
N ASP A 113 18.88 -10.59 12.44
CA ASP A 113 18.76 -11.97 12.88
C ASP A 113 17.64 -12.72 12.14
N LYS A 114 17.35 -13.96 12.54
CA LYS A 114 16.25 -14.76 11.94
C LYS A 114 14.90 -14.06 12.04
N PHE A 115 14.71 -13.18 13.01
CA PHE A 115 13.47 -12.43 13.25
C PHE A 115 13.52 -10.97 12.78
N ALA A 116 14.51 -10.58 11.99
CA ALA A 116 14.74 -9.19 11.57
C ALA A 116 13.48 -8.54 10.97
N TYR A 117 12.81 -9.20 10.03
CA TYR A 117 11.59 -8.67 9.39
C TYR A 117 10.41 -8.55 10.36
N HIS A 118 10.27 -9.49 11.29
CA HIS A 118 9.25 -9.42 12.34
C HIS A 118 9.50 -8.22 13.27
N ASN A 119 10.76 -8.04 13.70
CA ASN A 119 11.18 -6.92 14.53
C ASN A 119 11.01 -5.58 13.80
N LEU A 120 11.35 -5.52 12.52
CA LEU A 120 11.09 -4.35 11.67
C LEU A 120 9.61 -4.02 11.64
N ARG A 121 8.74 -5.01 11.41
CA ARG A 121 7.28 -4.79 11.38
C ARG A 121 6.77 -4.22 12.71
N LEU A 122 7.16 -4.82 13.84
CA LEU A 122 6.77 -4.33 15.17
C LEU A 122 7.25 -2.89 15.40
N LYS A 123 8.49 -2.58 15.02
CA LYS A 123 9.05 -1.23 15.15
C LYS A 123 8.33 -0.25 14.22
N TRP A 124 8.07 -0.65 12.98
CA TRP A 124 7.37 0.13 11.97
C TRP A 124 5.96 0.50 12.42
N ASP A 125 5.20 -0.45 12.96
CA ASP A 125 3.82 -0.20 13.40
C ASP A 125 3.76 0.81 14.57
N ASN A 126 4.86 0.98 15.32
CA ASN A 126 5.01 2.04 16.33
C ASN A 126 5.48 3.38 15.73
N MET A 127 6.34 3.34 14.71
CA MET A 127 6.99 4.52 14.13
C MET A 127 6.24 5.13 12.94
N VAL A 128 5.32 4.42 12.30
CA VAL A 128 4.62 4.89 11.10
C VAL A 128 3.13 4.61 11.26
N LYS A 129 2.32 5.65 11.08
CA LYS A 129 0.86 5.58 11.11
C LYS A 129 0.32 6.12 9.81
N ILE A 130 -0.36 5.27 9.07
CA ILE A 130 -1.03 5.63 7.82
C ILE A 130 -2.53 5.47 8.04
N LYS A 131 -3.30 6.50 7.75
CA LYS A 131 -4.76 6.47 7.89
C LYS A 131 -5.43 7.31 6.82
N ARG A 132 -6.59 6.85 6.36
CA ARG A 132 -7.52 7.71 5.62
C ARG A 132 -8.10 8.77 6.56
N THR A 133 -8.38 9.94 6.01
CA THR A 133 -9.08 11.04 6.67
C THR A 133 -10.51 11.12 6.16
N ASP A 134 -11.37 11.84 6.87
CA ASP A 134 -12.78 12.03 6.50
C ASP A 134 -12.98 12.75 5.14
N TYR A 135 -11.92 13.35 4.59
CA TYR A 135 -11.92 14.07 3.31
C TYR A 135 -11.36 13.24 2.15
N ASN A 136 -11.35 11.90 2.24
CA ASN A 136 -10.71 10.99 1.27
C ASN A 136 -9.21 11.23 1.02
N SER A 137 -8.57 12.09 1.81
CA SER A 137 -7.12 12.22 1.84
C SER A 137 -6.51 11.14 2.71
N ILE A 138 -5.25 10.79 2.44
CA ILE A 138 -4.45 9.85 3.21
C ILE A 138 -3.42 10.64 3.99
N LYS A 139 -3.41 10.44 5.31
CA LYS A 139 -2.44 11.04 6.23
C LYS A 139 -1.39 10.00 6.60
N VAL A 140 -0.14 10.33 6.31
CA VAL A 140 1.04 9.54 6.67
C VAL A 140 1.77 10.29 7.78
N GLU A 141 1.89 9.66 8.94
CA GLU A 141 2.65 10.17 10.08
C GLU A 141 3.85 9.25 10.30
N ALA A 142 5.06 9.81 10.29
CA ALA A 142 6.29 9.07 10.55
C ALA A 142 7.02 9.68 11.75
N TYR A 143 7.51 8.82 12.63
CA TYR A 143 8.26 9.15 13.82
C TYR A 143 9.70 8.67 13.65
N ASP A 144 10.65 9.50 14.08
CA ASP A 144 12.07 9.12 14.10
C ASP A 144 12.82 9.85 15.22
N TYR A 145 14.04 9.40 15.52
CA TYR A 145 14.91 10.02 16.53
C TYR A 145 15.53 11.35 16.05
N THR A 146 15.40 11.67 14.76
CA THR A 146 15.87 12.92 14.17
C THR A 146 14.75 13.58 13.36
N ALA A 147 14.68 14.93 13.39
CA ALA A 147 13.66 15.67 12.64
C ALA A 147 13.77 15.43 11.12
N ASN A 148 14.99 15.45 10.59
CA ASN A 148 15.24 15.18 9.17
C ASN A 148 14.85 13.76 8.79
N GLY A 149 15.19 12.78 9.63
CA GLY A 149 14.87 11.38 9.38
C GLY A 149 13.37 11.10 9.32
N ALA A 150 12.59 11.71 10.21
CA ALA A 150 11.13 11.62 10.17
C ALA A 150 10.56 12.17 8.85
N ALA A 151 11.12 13.28 8.34
CA ALA A 151 10.71 13.87 7.07
C ALA A 151 11.12 12.99 5.87
N GLU A 152 12.33 12.47 5.86
CA GLU A 152 12.84 11.54 4.84
C GLU A 152 11.96 10.30 4.72
N ILE A 153 11.61 9.67 5.84
CA ILE A 153 10.76 8.48 5.87
C ILE A 153 9.37 8.81 5.32
N CYS A 154 8.77 9.92 5.77
CA CYS A 154 7.43 10.33 5.34
C CYS A 154 7.38 10.59 3.82
N ASN A 155 8.35 11.33 3.29
CA ASN A 155 8.46 11.61 1.86
C ASN A 155 8.78 10.34 1.06
N GLY A 156 9.63 9.48 1.60
CA GLY A 156 10.01 8.21 1.00
C GLY A 156 8.82 7.27 0.84
N ILE A 157 7.99 7.12 1.87
CA ILE A 157 6.77 6.30 1.81
C ILE A 157 5.88 6.72 0.64
N LEU A 158 5.71 8.03 0.44
CA LEU A 158 4.90 8.57 -0.66
C LEU A 158 5.56 8.35 -2.02
N ALA A 159 6.85 8.63 -2.14
CA ALA A 159 7.59 8.48 -3.41
C ALA A 159 7.67 7.02 -3.88
N TYR A 160 7.89 6.08 -2.95
CA TYR A 160 8.02 4.66 -3.29
C TYR A 160 6.68 3.95 -3.47
N CYS A 161 5.56 4.53 -3.03
CA CYS A 161 4.23 3.99 -3.27
C CYS A 161 3.94 3.78 -4.76
N ASP A 162 4.29 4.79 -5.58
CA ASP A 162 4.14 4.71 -7.04
C ASP A 162 4.99 3.60 -7.65
N THR A 163 6.22 3.43 -7.14
CA THR A 163 7.15 2.39 -7.61
C THR A 163 6.61 1.00 -7.28
N VAL A 164 6.15 0.77 -6.05
CA VAL A 164 5.57 -0.52 -5.63
C VAL A 164 4.31 -0.81 -6.44
N ARG A 165 3.44 0.18 -6.64
CA ARG A 165 2.24 0.02 -7.49
C ARG A 165 2.60 -0.35 -8.92
N TYR A 166 3.61 0.30 -9.50
CA TYR A 166 4.05 0.00 -10.86
C TYR A 166 4.50 -1.46 -10.98
N HIS A 167 5.36 -1.94 -10.07
CA HIS A 167 5.78 -3.33 -10.06
C HIS A 167 4.60 -4.30 -9.90
N MET A 168 3.67 -4.04 -8.97
CA MET A 168 2.48 -4.88 -8.82
C MET A 168 1.63 -4.94 -10.10
N THR A 169 1.56 -3.82 -10.83
CA THR A 169 0.78 -3.72 -12.08
C THR A 169 1.45 -4.52 -13.19
N ILE A 170 2.78 -4.42 -13.34
CA ILE A 170 3.55 -5.19 -14.30
C ILE A 170 3.47 -6.69 -13.99
N ASP A 171 3.67 -7.09 -12.73
CA ASP A 171 3.57 -8.50 -12.32
C ASP A 171 2.19 -9.10 -12.63
N MET A 172 1.13 -8.30 -12.47
CA MET A 172 -0.23 -8.70 -12.81
C MET A 172 -0.42 -8.78 -14.33
N ALA A 173 0.10 -7.80 -15.08
CA ALA A 173 0.01 -7.76 -16.54
C ALA A 173 0.74 -8.95 -17.18
N GLU A 174 1.93 -9.31 -16.68
CA GLU A 174 2.69 -10.48 -17.16
C GLU A 174 1.93 -11.79 -16.95
N LYS A 175 1.32 -11.97 -15.77
CA LYS A 175 0.48 -13.14 -15.47
C LYS A 175 -0.75 -13.21 -16.38
N ALA A 176 -1.44 -12.08 -16.55
CA ALA A 176 -2.59 -11.99 -17.45
C ALA A 176 -2.20 -12.29 -18.90
N PHE A 177 -1.05 -11.76 -19.35
CA PHE A 177 -0.50 -12.03 -20.67
C PHE A 177 -0.20 -13.51 -20.88
N SER A 178 0.42 -14.17 -19.90
CA SER A 178 0.69 -15.62 -19.98
C SER A 178 -0.60 -16.42 -20.15
N ILE A 179 -1.63 -16.13 -19.35
CA ILE A 179 -2.93 -16.83 -19.42
C ILE A 179 -3.56 -16.65 -20.80
N VAL A 180 -3.59 -15.42 -21.33
CA VAL A 180 -4.18 -15.14 -22.64
C VAL A 180 -3.38 -15.79 -23.77
N LYS A 181 -2.05 -15.85 -23.64
CA LYS A 181 -1.18 -16.54 -24.59
C LYS A 181 -1.45 -18.04 -24.59
N ASP A 182 -1.58 -18.66 -23.42
CA ASP A 182 -1.86 -20.09 -23.31
C ASP A 182 -3.23 -20.43 -23.91
N GLU A 183 -4.25 -19.61 -23.63
CA GLU A 183 -5.59 -19.76 -24.23
C GLU A 183 -5.57 -19.56 -25.76
N TYR A 184 -4.74 -18.64 -26.26
CA TYR A 184 -4.53 -18.44 -27.70
C TYR A 184 -3.94 -19.68 -28.36
N GLU A 185 -2.88 -20.24 -27.78
CA GLU A 185 -2.20 -21.42 -28.30
C GLU A 185 -3.15 -22.65 -28.29
N SER A 186 -3.92 -22.82 -27.21
CA SER A 186 -4.97 -23.84 -27.10
C SER A 186 -6.06 -23.66 -28.16
N THR A 187 -6.55 -22.44 -28.37
CA THR A 187 -7.57 -22.14 -29.40
C THR A 187 -7.07 -22.46 -30.80
N ILE A 188 -5.80 -22.15 -31.12
CA ILE A 188 -5.20 -22.50 -32.41
C ILE A 188 -5.10 -24.01 -32.58
N ALA A 189 -4.71 -24.74 -31.52
CA ALA A 189 -4.65 -26.20 -31.57
C ALA A 189 -6.04 -26.81 -31.86
N ASN A 190 -7.08 -26.36 -31.14
CA ASN A 190 -8.46 -26.80 -31.36
C ASN A 190 -8.97 -26.47 -32.78
N MET A 191 -8.63 -25.29 -33.31
CA MET A 191 -8.98 -24.92 -34.69
C MET A 191 -8.34 -25.85 -35.72
N ASN A 192 -7.07 -26.23 -35.52
CA ASN A 192 -6.39 -27.16 -36.42
C ASN A 192 -7.00 -28.57 -36.33
N GLU A 193 -7.38 -29.04 -35.13
CA GLU A 193 -8.06 -30.33 -34.97
C GLU A 193 -9.45 -30.36 -35.64
N MET A 194 -10.22 -29.27 -35.50
CA MET A 194 -11.48 -29.09 -36.23
C MET A 194 -11.26 -29.08 -37.74
N GLU A 195 -10.20 -28.43 -38.22
CA GLU A 195 -9.84 -28.39 -39.64
C GLU A 195 -9.52 -29.81 -40.17
N ASP A 196 -8.71 -30.58 -39.47
CA ASP A 196 -8.38 -31.97 -39.84
C ASP A 196 -9.63 -32.86 -39.88
N SER A 197 -10.52 -32.71 -38.89
CA SER A 197 -11.80 -33.42 -38.83
C SER A 197 -12.71 -33.06 -40.01
N LEU A 198 -12.80 -31.77 -40.36
CA LEU A 198 -13.56 -31.29 -41.51
C LEU A 198 -12.95 -31.77 -42.84
N GLN A 199 -11.62 -31.84 -42.94
CA GLN A 199 -10.96 -32.41 -44.12
C GLN A 199 -11.25 -33.90 -44.28
N ALA A 200 -11.30 -34.67 -43.19
CA ALA A 200 -11.68 -36.08 -43.23
C ALA A 200 -13.13 -36.27 -43.73
N LEU A 201 -14.07 -35.45 -43.24
CA LEU A 201 -15.46 -35.43 -43.72
C LEU A 201 -15.57 -35.00 -45.20
N ARG A 202 -14.74 -34.05 -45.63
CA ARG A 202 -14.66 -33.63 -47.04
C ARG A 202 -14.21 -34.76 -47.97
N ASN A 203 -13.22 -35.55 -47.55
CA ASN A 203 -12.76 -36.72 -48.30
C ASN A 203 -13.84 -37.81 -48.42
N LEU A 204 -14.82 -37.82 -47.52
CA LEU A 204 -16.01 -38.69 -47.57
C LEU A 204 -17.13 -38.13 -48.48
N GLY A 205 -16.91 -37.00 -49.15
CA GLY A 205 -17.81 -36.45 -50.19
C GLY A 205 -18.94 -35.56 -49.65
N ILE A 206 -18.88 -35.14 -48.39
CA ILE A 206 -19.93 -34.38 -47.72
C ILE A 206 -19.45 -32.93 -47.53
N LEU A 207 -19.73 -32.07 -48.53
CA LEU A 207 -19.66 -30.58 -48.51
C LEU A 207 -18.27 -29.90 -48.65
N ASP A 208 -18.27 -28.70 -49.27
CA ASP A 208 -17.10 -27.85 -49.56
C ASP A 208 -17.21 -26.51 -48.79
N TYR A 209 -16.61 -26.42 -47.59
CA TYR A 209 -16.67 -25.25 -46.68
C TYR A 209 -15.31 -24.56 -46.48
N LYS A 210 -14.35 -24.74 -47.40
CA LYS A 210 -12.97 -24.26 -47.21
C LYS A 210 -12.86 -22.76 -46.92
N GLU A 211 -13.54 -21.94 -47.72
CA GLU A 211 -13.39 -20.49 -47.63
C GLU A 211 -13.93 -19.92 -46.31
N ASP A 212 -15.04 -20.46 -45.80
CA ASP A 212 -15.67 -19.99 -44.56
C ASP A 212 -14.83 -20.33 -43.32
N VAL A 213 -14.25 -21.54 -43.28
CA VAL A 213 -13.38 -21.98 -42.18
C VAL A 213 -12.08 -21.18 -42.17
N GLU A 214 -11.47 -20.97 -43.34
CA GLU A 214 -10.23 -20.22 -43.47
C GLU A 214 -10.44 -18.72 -43.15
N ALA A 215 -11.57 -18.14 -43.56
CA ALA A 215 -11.97 -16.78 -43.22
C ALA A 215 -12.20 -16.62 -41.71
N TYR A 216 -12.91 -17.56 -41.07
CA TYR A 216 -13.16 -17.55 -39.63
C TYR A 216 -11.87 -17.66 -38.82
N LYS A 217 -10.96 -18.56 -39.22
CA LYS A 217 -9.62 -18.73 -38.63
C LYS A 217 -8.82 -17.43 -38.71
N LYS A 218 -8.78 -16.81 -39.89
CA LYS A 218 -8.05 -15.56 -40.13
C LYS A 218 -8.64 -14.38 -39.34
N ALA A 219 -9.97 -14.32 -39.22
CA ALA A 219 -10.66 -13.34 -38.39
C ALA A 219 -10.32 -13.51 -36.91
N MET A 220 -10.44 -14.72 -36.37
CA MET A 220 -10.16 -15.00 -34.96
C MET A 220 -8.67 -14.77 -34.60
N GLN A 221 -7.75 -15.22 -35.46
CA GLN A 221 -6.31 -14.93 -35.31
C GLN A 221 -6.01 -13.43 -35.30
N LYS A 222 -6.69 -12.65 -36.16
CA LYS A 222 -6.55 -11.20 -36.19
C LYS A 222 -7.09 -10.56 -34.90
N HIS A 223 -8.22 -11.04 -34.39
CA HIS A 223 -8.79 -10.57 -33.13
C HIS A 223 -7.88 -10.87 -31.94
N LEU A 224 -7.38 -12.10 -31.79
CA LEU A 224 -6.49 -12.44 -30.68
C LEU A 224 -5.12 -11.75 -30.79
N LYS A 225 -4.53 -11.62 -31.98
CA LYS A 225 -3.30 -10.81 -32.15
C LYS A 225 -3.50 -9.37 -31.71
N LYS A 226 -4.68 -8.79 -31.97
CA LYS A 226 -5.00 -7.42 -31.54
C LYS A 226 -5.13 -7.33 -30.01
N VAL A 227 -5.74 -8.31 -29.37
CA VAL A 227 -5.84 -8.39 -27.89
C VAL A 227 -4.46 -8.57 -27.25
N ILE A 228 -3.63 -9.48 -27.76
CA ILE A 228 -2.26 -9.71 -27.28
C ILE A 228 -1.41 -8.44 -27.43
N ALA A 229 -1.48 -7.77 -28.58
CA ALA A 229 -0.75 -6.51 -28.81
C ALA A 229 -1.26 -5.36 -27.92
N GLN A 230 -2.50 -5.41 -27.43
CA GLN A 230 -3.01 -4.46 -26.45
C GLN A 230 -2.47 -4.75 -25.05
N LEU A 231 -2.35 -6.03 -24.67
CA LEU A 231 -1.77 -6.44 -23.39
C LEU A 231 -0.28 -6.07 -23.27
N GLN A 232 0.47 -6.07 -24.38
CA GLN A 232 1.89 -5.66 -24.43
C GLN A 232 2.14 -4.15 -24.27
N LYS A 233 1.10 -3.32 -24.27
CA LYS A 233 1.22 -1.86 -24.10
C LYS A 233 1.07 -1.39 -22.66
N PHE A 234 0.79 -2.31 -21.73
CA PHE A 234 0.79 -2.07 -20.29
C PHE A 234 2.17 -2.38 -19.72
#